data_AF-A0A0V9UIS3-F1
#
_entry.id   AF-A0A0V9UIS3-F1
#
_cell.length_a   1.000
_cell.length_b   1.000
_cell.length_c   1.000
_cell.angle_alpha   90.00
_cell.angle_beta   90.00
_cell.angle_gamma   90.00
#
_symmetry.space_group_name_H-M   'P 1'
#
loop_
_entity.id
_entity.type
_entity.pdbx_description
1 polymer ?
#
loop_
_entity_poly.entity_id
_entity_poly.type
_entity_poly.pdbx_seq_one_letter_code
_entity_poly.pdbx_strand_id
1 'polypeptide(L)'
;MGELFTAGRNAPLPTRTVRFTATASVPLDVCAFVVDDGLQVASSDDVVFYNQPTTAGVRLEGEVIVVDVDAVRPGARMLCAVGCERPAAVSTSLSDAVGTVLASFHVEPAVGTETALLCWEIYRRHDEWKIRALGQGYAGGLAEMFTAHGVDVEAPSDAEKVAAPGPGPVIGLSPLEVLWRIFEDAARSAAAYTSSVEFAQHRFDDELSAAVADPARRMEPEADRARARAQQRYDELVGVADARYRDDSAVLAAELLTVDATLPPALASWISPAWMHLHLPSDGVRVGEVTAPDLGPLRIPLCLPAPLTRPLWIDGDPAGLGPVVSSVVVRLLTARPDTLLHLVDPGRTLPALEPLTAARLAGPPVHDRSQVPARLRGLADAADLDALARQVDAETASPVLLVLAGFPYGYDHDDLLEIVRITHTGSAGRVSVVLAGDPPDDRVAEILWDEAQKLPVDGELADPWTGGRWTFVPDSLPTETEHLRGALGGSSLPE
;
A
#
# COMPACT_ATOMS: atom_id res chain seq x y z
N MET A 1 -12.66 -17.11 -29.84
CA MET A 1 -12.58 -15.63 -29.81
C MET A 1 -14.01 -15.15 -29.61
N GLY A 2 -14.34 -14.67 -28.41
CA GLY A 2 -15.71 -14.30 -28.05
C GLY A 2 -16.21 -13.09 -28.83
N GLU A 3 -17.51 -12.85 -28.80
CA GLU A 3 -18.13 -11.74 -29.52
C GLU A 3 -17.83 -10.40 -28.85
N LEU A 4 -17.41 -9.38 -29.61
CA LEU A 4 -17.13 -8.04 -29.09
C LEU A 4 -18.42 -7.21 -28.98
N PHE A 5 -18.66 -6.64 -27.81
CA PHE A 5 -19.85 -5.85 -27.49
C PHE A 5 -19.56 -4.36 -27.50
N THR A 6 -20.61 -3.58 -27.69
CA THR A 6 -20.65 -2.14 -27.47
C THR A 6 -21.68 -1.84 -26.39
N ALA A 7 -21.55 -0.69 -25.71
CA ALA A 7 -22.50 -0.25 -24.70
C ALA A 7 -23.97 -0.37 -25.20
N GLY A 8 -24.84 -0.95 -24.38
CA GLY A 8 -26.24 -1.22 -24.68
C GLY A 8 -26.53 -2.53 -25.43
N ARG A 9 -25.53 -3.19 -26.04
CA ARG A 9 -25.71 -4.46 -26.78
C ARG A 9 -26.07 -5.59 -25.81
N ASN A 10 -27.03 -6.43 -26.19
CA ASN A 10 -27.42 -7.63 -25.44
C ASN A 10 -27.39 -8.90 -26.30
N ALA A 11 -27.22 -10.05 -25.66
CA ALA A 11 -27.23 -11.38 -26.28
C ALA A 11 -27.82 -12.43 -25.32
N PRO A 12 -28.29 -13.59 -25.82
CA PRO A 12 -28.66 -14.71 -24.95
C PRO A 12 -27.45 -15.26 -24.22
N LEU A 13 -27.65 -15.77 -22.99
CA LEU A 13 -26.64 -16.44 -22.20
C LEU A 13 -26.82 -17.97 -22.31
N PRO A 14 -25.93 -18.70 -23.02
CA PRO A 14 -26.11 -20.13 -23.29
C PRO A 14 -25.66 -21.05 -22.14
N THR A 15 -25.08 -20.51 -21.07
CA THR A 15 -24.51 -21.25 -19.93
C THR A 15 -25.21 -20.87 -18.62
N ARG A 16 -25.08 -21.73 -17.61
CA ARG A 16 -25.55 -21.47 -16.25
C ARG A 16 -24.49 -20.83 -15.36
N THR A 17 -23.22 -21.13 -15.61
CA THR A 17 -22.10 -20.52 -14.89
C THR A 17 -21.34 -19.56 -15.79
N VAL A 18 -21.13 -18.34 -15.32
CA VAL A 18 -20.43 -17.26 -16.01
C VAL A 18 -19.26 -16.78 -15.16
N ARG A 19 -18.11 -16.56 -15.78
CA ARG A 19 -16.91 -15.98 -15.16
C ARG A 19 -16.65 -14.60 -15.78
N PHE A 20 -16.70 -13.56 -14.97
CA PHE A 20 -16.36 -12.20 -15.33
C PHE A 20 -14.91 -11.88 -14.94
N THR A 21 -14.16 -11.33 -15.89
CA THR A 21 -12.77 -10.90 -15.72
C THR A 21 -12.58 -9.53 -16.33
N ALA A 22 -11.62 -8.78 -15.79
CA ALA A 22 -11.26 -7.45 -16.27
C ALA A 22 -9.74 -7.25 -16.22
N THR A 23 -9.22 -6.46 -17.16
CA THR A 23 -7.80 -6.09 -17.21
C THR A 23 -7.67 -4.64 -17.64
N ALA A 24 -6.72 -3.93 -17.04
CA ALA A 24 -6.38 -2.55 -17.36
C ALA A 24 -4.86 -2.30 -17.18
N SER A 25 -4.41 -1.09 -17.45
CA SER A 25 -3.04 -0.63 -17.16
C SER A 25 -2.81 -0.27 -15.69
N VAL A 26 -3.82 -0.42 -14.85
CA VAL A 26 -3.84 -0.13 -13.41
C VAL A 26 -4.47 -1.32 -12.67
N PRO A 27 -4.19 -1.52 -11.38
CA PRO A 27 -4.89 -2.49 -10.55
C PRO A 27 -6.42 -2.24 -10.57
N LEU A 28 -7.19 -3.33 -10.53
CA LEU A 28 -8.65 -3.30 -10.59
C LEU A 28 -9.27 -4.03 -9.40
N ASP A 29 -10.28 -3.43 -8.80
CA ASP A 29 -11.16 -4.11 -7.84
C ASP A 29 -12.41 -4.60 -8.56
N VAL A 30 -12.58 -5.91 -8.73
CA VAL A 30 -13.81 -6.46 -9.31
C VAL A 30 -14.90 -6.58 -8.25
N CYS A 31 -16.13 -6.20 -8.60
CA CYS A 31 -17.28 -6.40 -7.74
C CYS A 31 -18.53 -6.77 -8.53
N ALA A 32 -19.54 -7.27 -7.83
CA ALA A 32 -20.82 -7.60 -8.40
C ALA A 32 -21.97 -7.29 -7.46
N PHE A 33 -23.15 -7.04 -8.03
CA PHE A 33 -24.37 -6.71 -7.27
C PHE A 33 -25.49 -7.65 -7.70
N VAL A 34 -26.21 -8.22 -6.74
CA VAL A 34 -27.46 -8.94 -7.00
C VAL A 34 -28.62 -7.98 -6.73
N VAL A 35 -29.20 -7.45 -7.81
CA VAL A 35 -30.18 -6.35 -7.76
C VAL A 35 -31.56 -6.79 -8.23
N ASP A 36 -32.57 -6.01 -7.88
CA ASP A 36 -33.94 -6.13 -8.39
C ASP A 36 -34.12 -5.44 -9.76
N ASP A 37 -35.38 -5.34 -10.22
CA ASP A 37 -35.72 -4.65 -11.48
C ASP A 37 -35.48 -3.13 -11.44
N GLY A 38 -35.37 -2.53 -10.25
CA GLY A 38 -35.00 -1.15 -10.01
C GLY A 38 -33.49 -0.91 -9.93
N LEU A 39 -32.68 -1.96 -10.15
CA LEU A 39 -31.23 -1.95 -9.96
C LEU A 39 -30.82 -1.65 -8.51
N GLN A 40 -31.65 -2.03 -7.53
CA GLN A 40 -31.35 -1.89 -6.11
C GLN A 40 -31.06 -3.26 -5.50
N VAL A 41 -30.07 -3.34 -4.61
CA VAL A 41 -29.84 -4.53 -3.80
C VAL A 41 -30.97 -4.68 -2.76
N ALA A 42 -31.24 -5.92 -2.31
CA ALA A 42 -32.21 -6.13 -1.24
C ALA A 42 -31.58 -5.93 0.15
N SER A 43 -30.27 -6.17 0.26
CA SER A 43 -29.43 -6.01 1.45
C SER A 43 -27.98 -5.74 0.98
N SER A 44 -27.11 -5.23 1.85
CA SER A 44 -25.66 -5.18 1.60
C SER A 44 -25.06 -6.58 1.37
N ASP A 45 -25.71 -7.64 1.86
CA ASP A 45 -25.35 -9.06 1.63
C ASP A 45 -25.41 -9.48 0.15
N ASP A 46 -26.05 -8.68 -0.71
CA ASP A 46 -26.17 -8.94 -2.14
C ASP A 46 -25.01 -8.37 -2.98
N VAL A 47 -24.02 -7.75 -2.33
CA VAL A 47 -22.83 -7.21 -2.98
C VAL A 47 -21.67 -8.19 -2.82
N VAL A 48 -20.97 -8.51 -3.90
CA VAL A 48 -19.77 -9.33 -3.87
C VAL A 48 -18.57 -8.48 -4.20
N PHE A 49 -17.60 -8.43 -3.30
CA PHE A 49 -16.34 -7.71 -3.42
C PHE A 49 -15.30 -8.34 -2.47
N TYR A 50 -14.09 -7.81 -2.40
CA TYR A 50 -13.01 -8.46 -1.64
C TYR A 50 -13.33 -8.73 -0.16
N ASN A 51 -14.13 -7.86 0.51
CA ASN A 51 -14.51 -8.02 1.91
C ASN A 51 -15.77 -8.89 2.11
N GLN A 52 -16.51 -9.17 1.04
CA GLN A 52 -17.69 -10.05 1.04
C GLN A 52 -17.62 -10.92 -0.22
N PRO A 53 -16.80 -11.99 -0.21
CA PRO A 53 -16.42 -12.69 -1.44
C PRO A 53 -17.54 -13.61 -1.96
N THR A 54 -18.67 -13.75 -1.26
CA THR A 54 -19.74 -14.67 -1.67
C THR A 54 -21.12 -14.15 -1.27
N THR A 55 -22.10 -14.38 -2.15
CA THR A 55 -23.52 -14.34 -1.85
C THR A 55 -24.24 -15.47 -2.61
N ALA A 56 -25.56 -15.59 -2.49
CA ALA A 56 -26.32 -16.63 -3.18
C ALA A 56 -26.16 -16.53 -4.72
N GLY A 57 -25.43 -17.49 -5.29
CA GLY A 57 -25.21 -17.59 -6.74
C GLY A 57 -24.12 -16.67 -7.31
N VAL A 58 -23.42 -15.89 -6.50
CA VAL A 58 -22.28 -15.06 -6.96
C VAL A 58 -21.11 -15.19 -5.98
N ARG A 59 -19.90 -15.35 -6.50
CA ARG A 59 -18.68 -15.43 -5.69
C ARG A 59 -17.47 -14.81 -6.38
N LEU A 60 -16.50 -14.40 -5.59
CA LEU A 60 -15.21 -13.89 -6.01
C LEU A 60 -14.15 -15.00 -5.84
N GLU A 61 -13.47 -15.35 -6.93
CA GLU A 61 -12.34 -16.29 -6.98
C GLU A 61 -11.08 -15.56 -7.46
N GLY A 62 -10.27 -15.04 -6.52
CA GLY A 62 -9.15 -14.14 -6.87
C GLY A 62 -9.70 -12.83 -7.45
N GLU A 63 -9.36 -12.52 -8.70
CA GLU A 63 -9.89 -11.35 -9.45
C GLU A 63 -11.03 -11.71 -10.41
N VAL A 64 -11.68 -12.86 -10.21
CA VAL A 64 -12.73 -13.37 -11.10
C VAL A 64 -14.06 -13.45 -10.36
N ILE A 65 -15.09 -12.76 -10.87
CA ILE A 65 -16.47 -12.95 -10.39
C ILE A 65 -17.07 -14.17 -11.09
N VAL A 66 -17.54 -15.13 -10.33
CA VAL A 66 -18.24 -16.32 -10.82
C VAL A 66 -19.71 -16.25 -10.42
N VAL A 67 -20.58 -16.26 -11.43
CA VAL A 67 -22.03 -16.20 -11.30
C VAL A 67 -22.61 -17.56 -11.69
N ASP A 68 -23.35 -18.18 -10.79
CA ASP A 68 -24.26 -19.29 -11.07
C ASP A 68 -25.70 -18.77 -11.10
N VAL A 69 -26.22 -18.58 -12.30
CA VAL A 69 -27.51 -17.91 -12.52
C VAL A 69 -28.70 -18.72 -11.98
N ASP A 70 -28.55 -20.02 -11.74
CA ASP A 70 -29.61 -20.86 -11.19
C ASP A 70 -29.68 -20.80 -9.67
N ALA A 71 -28.60 -20.35 -9.01
CA ALA A 71 -28.51 -20.19 -7.57
C ALA A 71 -28.89 -18.76 -7.09
N VAL A 72 -29.05 -17.81 -8.02
CA VAL A 72 -29.50 -16.45 -7.72
C VAL A 72 -31.01 -16.43 -7.46
N ARG A 73 -31.46 -15.58 -6.52
CA ARG A 73 -32.87 -15.47 -6.16
C ARG A 73 -33.77 -15.18 -7.38
N PRO A 74 -34.99 -15.74 -7.45
CA PRO A 74 -35.88 -15.51 -8.57
C PRO A 74 -36.19 -14.02 -8.78
N GLY A 75 -36.07 -13.56 -10.02
CA GLY A 75 -36.37 -12.17 -10.40
C GLY A 75 -35.21 -11.19 -10.22
N ALA A 76 -34.07 -11.62 -9.66
CA ALA A 76 -32.89 -10.78 -9.57
C ALA A 76 -32.07 -10.72 -10.87
N ARG A 77 -31.27 -9.65 -10.95
CA ARG A 77 -30.28 -9.37 -11.99
C ARG A 77 -28.91 -9.30 -11.34
N MET A 78 -27.86 -9.56 -12.11
CA MET A 78 -26.49 -9.42 -11.64
C MET A 78 -25.82 -8.30 -12.41
N LEU A 79 -25.16 -7.39 -11.69
CA LEU A 79 -24.30 -6.38 -12.29
C LEU A 79 -22.85 -6.75 -12.00
N CYS A 80 -21.97 -6.66 -12.99
CA CYS A 80 -20.52 -6.82 -12.81
C CYS A 80 -19.83 -5.49 -13.07
N ALA A 81 -18.98 -5.08 -12.14
CA ALA A 81 -18.33 -3.78 -12.14
C ALA A 81 -16.86 -3.89 -11.75
N VAL A 82 -16.14 -2.79 -11.97
CA VAL A 82 -14.74 -2.61 -11.58
C VAL A 82 -14.54 -1.26 -10.91
N GLY A 83 -13.72 -1.22 -9.86
CA GLY A 83 -13.09 -0.03 -9.30
C GLY A 83 -11.65 0.09 -9.78
N CYS A 84 -11.18 1.33 -9.92
CA CYS A 84 -9.82 1.69 -10.30
C CYS A 84 -9.35 2.84 -9.40
N GLU A 85 -8.08 2.84 -8.96
CA GLU A 85 -7.51 3.96 -8.19
C GLU A 85 -7.45 5.28 -8.99
N ARG A 86 -7.35 5.16 -10.32
CA ARG A 86 -7.36 6.29 -11.26
C ARG A 86 -8.11 5.89 -12.53
N PRO A 87 -8.69 6.86 -13.25
CA PRO A 87 -9.43 6.59 -14.49
C PRO A 87 -8.58 5.84 -15.50
N ALA A 88 -9.09 4.71 -15.99
CA ALA A 88 -8.40 3.86 -16.96
C ALA A 88 -9.40 3.16 -17.89
N ALA A 89 -8.98 2.88 -19.11
CA ALA A 89 -9.74 2.04 -20.02
C ALA A 89 -9.63 0.58 -19.57
N VAL A 90 -10.77 -0.12 -19.55
CA VAL A 90 -10.87 -1.48 -19.02
C VAL A 90 -11.34 -2.43 -20.12
N SER A 91 -10.60 -3.52 -20.32
CA SER A 91 -11.01 -4.63 -21.17
C SER A 91 -11.61 -5.73 -20.31
N THR A 92 -12.87 -6.08 -20.57
CA THR A 92 -13.60 -7.08 -19.78
C THR A 92 -14.07 -8.25 -20.63
N SER A 93 -14.25 -9.41 -20.00
CA SER A 93 -14.80 -10.58 -20.66
C SER A 93 -15.71 -11.42 -19.76
N LEU A 94 -16.75 -12.00 -20.37
CA LEU A 94 -17.60 -13.03 -19.79
C LEU A 94 -17.25 -14.37 -20.45
N SER A 95 -16.93 -15.38 -19.64
CA SER A 95 -16.60 -16.74 -20.10
C SER A 95 -17.46 -17.79 -19.40
N ASP A 96 -17.54 -19.00 -19.97
CA ASP A 96 -18.22 -20.13 -19.33
C ASP A 96 -17.36 -20.78 -18.21
N ALA A 97 -17.88 -21.83 -17.58
CA ALA A 97 -17.18 -22.55 -16.50
C ALA A 97 -15.83 -23.17 -16.91
N VAL A 98 -15.61 -23.40 -18.20
CA VAL A 98 -14.38 -24.03 -18.75
C VAL A 98 -13.44 -22.95 -19.33
N GLY A 99 -13.83 -21.67 -19.26
CA GLY A 99 -13.03 -20.53 -19.71
C GLY A 99 -13.25 -20.13 -21.18
N THR A 100 -14.27 -20.68 -21.85
CA THR A 100 -14.61 -20.25 -23.21
C THR A 100 -15.21 -18.84 -23.17
N VAL A 101 -14.56 -17.87 -23.79
CA VAL A 101 -15.06 -16.49 -23.84
C VAL A 101 -16.35 -16.41 -24.67
N LEU A 102 -17.44 -15.98 -24.01
CA LEU A 102 -18.76 -15.79 -24.57
C LEU A 102 -18.90 -14.37 -25.16
N ALA A 103 -18.42 -13.38 -24.41
CA ALA A 103 -18.49 -11.97 -24.80
C ALA A 103 -17.31 -11.19 -24.25
N SER A 104 -16.88 -10.15 -24.97
CA SER A 104 -15.87 -9.20 -24.52
C SER A 104 -16.37 -7.77 -24.72
N PHE A 105 -15.97 -6.86 -23.84
CA PHE A 105 -16.39 -5.47 -23.88
C PHE A 105 -15.26 -4.57 -23.40
N HIS A 106 -14.91 -3.59 -24.23
CA HIS A 106 -13.95 -2.55 -23.89
C HIS A 106 -14.71 -1.31 -23.42
N VAL A 107 -14.38 -0.83 -22.23
CA VAL A 107 -15.03 0.30 -21.57
C VAL A 107 -14.02 1.42 -21.41
N GLU A 108 -14.34 2.59 -21.95
CA GLU A 108 -13.58 3.81 -21.75
C GLU A 108 -14.35 4.75 -20.81
N PRO A 109 -13.69 5.38 -19.82
CA PRO A 109 -14.30 6.46 -19.04
C PRO A 109 -14.79 7.57 -19.97
N ALA A 110 -16.03 8.02 -19.79
CA ALA A 110 -16.66 8.95 -20.73
C ALA A 110 -16.11 10.38 -20.58
N VAL A 111 -15.81 10.80 -19.34
CA VAL A 111 -15.29 12.13 -19.00
C VAL A 111 -13.82 12.07 -18.56
N GLY A 112 -13.32 10.88 -18.21
CA GLY A 112 -11.93 10.67 -17.80
C GLY A 112 -11.70 10.94 -16.32
N THR A 113 -12.76 11.04 -15.51
CA THR A 113 -12.71 11.19 -14.05
C THR A 113 -13.30 10.00 -13.32
N GLU A 114 -13.92 9.06 -14.05
CA GLU A 114 -14.61 7.91 -13.50
C GLU A 114 -13.60 6.87 -13.00
N THR A 115 -13.66 6.60 -11.69
CA THR A 115 -12.83 5.62 -10.97
C THR A 115 -13.58 4.33 -10.67
N ALA A 116 -14.84 4.21 -11.08
CA ALA A 116 -15.54 2.93 -11.13
C ALA A 116 -16.40 2.81 -12.38
N LEU A 117 -16.48 1.60 -12.94
CA LEU A 117 -17.19 1.30 -14.19
C LEU A 117 -18.11 0.08 -14.01
N LEU A 118 -19.38 0.24 -14.37
CA LEU A 118 -20.37 -0.82 -14.47
C LEU A 118 -20.31 -1.45 -15.86
N CYS A 119 -19.84 -2.68 -15.95
CA CYS A 119 -19.44 -3.30 -17.22
C CYS A 119 -20.58 -4.13 -17.83
N TRP A 120 -21.15 -5.04 -17.05
CA TRP A 120 -22.12 -6.03 -17.52
C TRP A 120 -23.37 -6.11 -16.66
N GLU A 121 -24.50 -6.40 -17.29
CA GLU A 121 -25.75 -6.82 -16.65
C GLU A 121 -26.08 -8.24 -17.15
N ILE A 122 -26.33 -9.16 -16.21
CA ILE A 122 -26.88 -10.49 -16.45
C ILE A 122 -28.31 -10.48 -15.93
N TYR A 123 -29.29 -10.76 -16.79
CA TYR A 123 -30.70 -10.60 -16.46
C TYR A 123 -31.55 -11.66 -17.15
N ARG A 124 -32.75 -11.93 -16.61
CA ARG A 124 -33.69 -12.89 -17.18
C ARG A 124 -34.83 -12.16 -17.89
N ARG A 125 -35.19 -12.61 -19.10
CA ARG A 125 -36.34 -12.08 -19.86
C ARG A 125 -37.06 -13.22 -20.58
N HIS A 126 -38.37 -13.37 -20.35
CA HIS A 126 -39.17 -14.49 -20.88
C HIS A 126 -38.55 -15.88 -20.58
N ASP A 127 -38.15 -16.10 -19.33
CA ASP A 127 -37.47 -17.32 -18.84
C ASP A 127 -36.11 -17.66 -19.48
N GLU A 128 -35.55 -16.76 -20.30
CA GLU A 128 -34.20 -16.89 -20.84
C GLU A 128 -33.23 -15.92 -20.16
N TRP A 129 -32.03 -16.41 -19.81
CA TRP A 129 -30.94 -15.58 -19.34
C TRP A 129 -30.28 -14.83 -20.49
N LYS A 130 -29.91 -13.58 -20.24
CA LYS A 130 -29.30 -12.67 -21.21
C LYS A 130 -28.19 -11.88 -20.54
N ILE A 131 -27.23 -11.46 -21.36
CA ILE A 131 -26.16 -10.53 -20.97
C ILE A 131 -26.34 -9.22 -21.71
N ARG A 132 -25.96 -8.11 -21.10
CA ARG A 132 -25.94 -6.78 -21.70
C ARG A 132 -24.69 -6.02 -21.27
N ALA A 133 -24.02 -5.39 -22.23
CA ALA A 133 -22.95 -4.44 -21.94
C ALA A 133 -23.55 -3.09 -21.53
N LEU A 134 -23.07 -2.50 -20.44
CA LEU A 134 -23.57 -1.22 -19.91
C LEU A 134 -22.61 -0.07 -20.21
N GLY A 135 -21.42 -0.07 -19.60
CA GLY A 135 -20.40 0.95 -19.82
C GLY A 135 -20.68 2.28 -19.09
N GLN A 136 -21.32 2.22 -17.92
CA GLN A 136 -21.61 3.39 -17.11
C GLN A 136 -20.46 3.65 -16.12
N GLY A 137 -19.99 4.88 -16.04
CA GLY A 137 -18.93 5.28 -15.10
C GLY A 137 -19.44 6.13 -13.93
N TYR A 138 -18.70 6.08 -12.81
CA TYR A 138 -18.95 6.79 -11.57
C TYR A 138 -17.70 7.58 -11.18
N ALA A 139 -17.83 8.89 -10.98
CA ALA A 139 -16.72 9.78 -10.68
C ALA A 139 -16.29 9.70 -9.21
N GLY A 140 -17.24 9.48 -8.30
CA GLY A 140 -17.01 9.18 -6.89
C GLY A 140 -16.64 7.72 -6.61
N GLY A 141 -16.22 6.97 -7.63
CA GLY A 141 -15.73 5.61 -7.51
C GLY A 141 -16.75 4.59 -7.02
N LEU A 142 -16.26 3.54 -6.36
CA LEU A 142 -17.11 2.46 -5.85
C LEU A 142 -18.10 2.93 -4.79
N ALA A 143 -17.75 3.94 -3.99
CA ALA A 143 -18.65 4.49 -2.97
C ALA A 143 -19.92 5.10 -3.60
N GLU A 144 -19.77 5.94 -4.63
CA GLU A 144 -20.91 6.49 -5.36
C GLU A 144 -21.73 5.37 -6.04
N MET A 145 -21.06 4.38 -6.61
CA MET A 145 -21.71 3.23 -7.25
C MET A 145 -22.53 2.40 -6.25
N PHE A 146 -22.01 2.15 -5.05
CA PHE A 146 -22.67 1.35 -4.02
C PHE A 146 -23.95 2.05 -3.54
N THR A 147 -23.85 3.34 -3.22
CA THR A 147 -25.00 4.16 -2.84
C THR A 147 -26.06 4.22 -3.96
N ALA A 148 -25.64 4.33 -5.22
CA ALA A 148 -26.56 4.35 -6.36
C ALA A 148 -27.37 3.05 -6.51
N HIS A 149 -26.84 1.93 -6.02
CA HIS A 149 -27.48 0.61 -6.09
C HIS A 149 -28.13 0.17 -4.78
N GLY A 150 -28.40 1.11 -3.86
CA GLY A 150 -29.20 0.84 -2.67
C GLY A 150 -28.43 0.14 -1.55
N VAL A 151 -27.10 0.11 -1.65
CA VAL A 151 -26.25 -0.26 -0.53
C VAL A 151 -26.22 0.94 0.40
N ASP A 152 -27.02 0.88 1.46
CA ASP A 152 -26.84 1.79 2.58
C ASP A 152 -25.46 1.45 3.16
N VAL A 153 -24.56 2.43 3.18
CA VAL A 153 -23.25 2.25 3.82
C VAL A 153 -23.47 2.38 5.33
N GLU A 154 -24.31 1.49 5.87
CA GLU A 154 -24.56 1.30 7.29
C GLU A 154 -23.39 0.49 7.86
N ALA A 155 -22.83 0.98 8.96
CA ALA A 155 -21.85 0.27 9.77
C ALA A 155 -22.32 -1.18 10.04
N PRO A 156 -21.39 -2.15 10.16
CA PRO A 156 -21.72 -3.57 10.12
C PRO A 156 -22.81 -3.93 11.15
N SER A 157 -23.96 -4.36 10.64
CA SER A 157 -25.05 -4.95 11.41
C SER A 157 -24.58 -6.28 12.02
N ASP A 158 -24.90 -6.47 13.30
CA ASP A 158 -24.74 -7.70 14.06
C ASP A 158 -25.51 -8.88 13.42
N ALA A 159 -24.89 -9.54 12.44
CA ALA A 159 -25.21 -10.90 12.04
C ALA A 159 -23.92 -11.61 11.62
N GLU A 160 -23.59 -12.64 12.42
CA GLU A 160 -22.47 -13.57 12.27
C GLU A 160 -21.05 -13.02 12.50
N LYS A 161 -20.64 -13.18 13.76
CA LYS A 161 -19.33 -13.75 14.16
C LYS A 161 -18.71 -14.63 13.06
N VAL A 162 -18.02 -14.04 12.10
CA VAL A 162 -16.83 -14.66 11.53
C VAL A 162 -15.75 -14.37 12.56
N ALA A 163 -15.42 -15.38 13.38
CA ALA A 163 -14.14 -15.38 14.04
C ALA A 163 -13.11 -15.04 12.96
N ALA A 164 -12.34 -13.97 13.18
CA ALA A 164 -11.15 -13.69 12.39
C ALA A 164 -10.45 -15.04 12.14
N PRO A 165 -9.99 -15.34 10.91
CA PRO A 165 -9.21 -16.55 10.72
C PRO A 165 -8.05 -16.44 11.70
N GLY A 166 -8.06 -17.28 12.74
CA GLY A 166 -6.94 -17.37 13.67
C GLY A 166 -5.67 -17.62 12.84
N PRO A 167 -4.49 -17.16 13.30
CA PRO A 167 -3.28 -17.17 12.49
C PRO A 167 -3.00 -18.59 12.02
N GLY A 168 -3.35 -18.85 10.77
CA GLY A 168 -2.92 -20.03 10.06
C GLY A 168 -1.43 -19.90 9.78
N PRO A 169 -0.66 -20.99 9.75
CA PRO A 169 0.74 -20.91 9.41
C PRO A 169 0.88 -20.30 8.01
N VAL A 170 1.57 -19.16 7.94
CA VAL A 170 1.92 -18.50 6.67
C VAL A 170 3.00 -19.35 6.00
N ILE A 171 2.60 -20.29 5.14
CA ILE A 171 3.53 -21.10 4.35
C ILE A 171 3.76 -20.39 3.02
N GLY A 172 4.96 -19.84 2.82
CA GLY A 172 5.47 -19.40 1.51
C GLY A 172 5.57 -17.90 1.28
N LEU A 173 5.18 -17.03 2.23
CA LEU A 173 5.42 -15.58 2.13
C LEU A 173 6.84 -15.22 2.58
N SER A 174 7.36 -14.16 2.00
CA SER A 174 8.61 -13.56 2.43
C SER A 174 8.43 -12.74 3.72
N PRO A 175 9.51 -12.48 4.49
CA PRO A 175 9.43 -11.65 5.69
C PRO A 175 8.84 -10.25 5.46
N LEU A 176 9.19 -9.59 4.35
CA LEU A 176 8.62 -8.28 4.01
C LEU A 176 7.12 -8.36 3.74
N GLU A 177 6.66 -9.40 3.01
CA GLU A 177 5.24 -9.60 2.71
C GLU A 177 4.41 -9.81 3.98
N VAL A 178 4.94 -10.53 4.97
CA VAL A 178 4.28 -10.70 6.28
C VAL A 178 4.09 -9.35 6.97
N LEU A 179 5.12 -8.51 7.02
CA LEU A 179 5.03 -7.19 7.64
C LEU A 179 4.08 -6.25 6.89
N TRP A 180 4.10 -6.29 5.56
CA TRP A 180 3.18 -5.51 4.73
C TRP A 180 1.72 -5.90 4.96
N ARG A 181 1.44 -7.20 5.11
CA ARG A 181 0.08 -7.67 5.41
C ARG A 181 -0.40 -7.23 6.79
N ILE A 182 0.46 -7.28 7.81
CA ILE A 182 0.13 -6.75 9.14
C ILE A 182 -0.17 -5.25 9.05
N PHE A 183 0.60 -4.49 8.25
CA PHE A 183 0.33 -3.07 8.05
C PHE A 183 -0.98 -2.82 7.29
N GLU A 184 -1.28 -3.63 6.26
CA GLU A 184 -2.55 -3.59 5.54
C GLU A 184 -3.74 -3.84 6.47
N ASP A 185 -3.64 -4.84 7.35
CA ASP A 185 -4.69 -5.15 8.33
C ASP A 185 -4.87 -4.01 9.34
N ALA A 186 -3.77 -3.40 9.80
CA ALA A 186 -3.81 -2.20 10.65
C ALA A 186 -4.47 -1.00 9.95
N ALA A 187 -4.14 -0.77 8.68
CA ALA A 187 -4.71 0.28 7.85
C ALA A 187 -6.22 0.09 7.63
N ARG A 188 -6.65 -1.13 7.32
CA ARG A 188 -8.06 -1.46 7.17
C ARG A 188 -8.82 -1.32 8.49
N SER A 189 -8.26 -1.76 9.61
CA SER A 189 -8.92 -1.61 10.92
C SER A 189 -9.05 -0.13 11.31
N ALA A 190 -8.01 0.69 11.08
CA ALA A 190 -8.06 2.13 11.31
C ALA A 190 -9.10 2.83 10.42
N ALA A 191 -9.12 2.51 9.12
CA ALA A 191 -10.10 3.08 8.19
C ALA A 191 -11.54 2.66 8.54
N ALA A 192 -11.75 1.41 8.94
CA ALA A 192 -13.06 0.92 9.38
C ALA A 192 -13.55 1.66 10.65
N TYR A 193 -12.64 1.93 11.59
CA TYR A 193 -12.94 2.76 12.76
C TYR A 193 -13.34 4.18 12.35
N THR A 194 -12.51 4.86 11.55
CA THR A 194 -12.78 6.23 11.10
C THR A 194 -14.11 6.32 10.37
N SER A 195 -14.37 5.40 9.43
CA SER A 195 -15.64 5.36 8.70
C SER A 195 -16.85 5.12 9.61
N SER A 196 -16.70 4.26 10.63
CA SER A 196 -17.77 4.01 11.61
C SER A 196 -18.08 5.26 12.46
N VAL A 197 -17.05 6.02 12.85
CA VAL A 197 -17.21 7.27 13.59
C VAL A 197 -17.85 8.35 12.70
N GLU A 198 -17.42 8.47 11.45
CA GLU A 198 -18.01 9.40 10.48
C GLU A 198 -19.49 9.09 10.21
N PHE A 199 -19.83 7.81 10.05
CA PHE A 199 -21.21 7.37 9.92
C PHE A 199 -22.05 7.73 11.16
N ALA A 200 -21.54 7.44 12.36
CA ALA A 200 -22.20 7.79 13.61
C ALA A 200 -22.44 9.31 13.70
N GLN A 201 -21.45 10.11 13.31
CA GLN A 201 -21.54 11.57 13.28
C GLN A 201 -22.59 12.08 12.30
N HIS A 202 -22.59 11.59 11.05
CA HIS A 202 -23.59 11.97 10.05
C HIS A 202 -25.01 11.65 10.54
N ARG A 203 -25.21 10.44 11.08
CA ARG A 203 -26.49 10.03 11.65
C ARG A 203 -26.92 10.93 12.81
N PHE A 204 -25.99 11.28 13.69
CA PHE A 204 -26.25 12.17 14.81
C PHE A 204 -26.70 13.56 14.32
N ASP A 205 -26.05 14.11 13.30
CA ASP A 205 -26.37 15.42 12.72
C ASP A 205 -27.75 15.42 12.03
N ASP A 206 -28.12 14.33 11.35
CA ASP A 206 -29.45 14.14 10.75
C ASP A 206 -30.55 14.07 11.82
N GLU A 207 -30.33 13.27 12.86
CA GLU A 207 -31.28 13.14 13.97
C GLU A 207 -31.43 14.44 14.76
N LEU A 208 -30.34 15.20 14.95
CA LEU A 208 -30.37 16.51 15.60
C LEU A 208 -31.13 17.53 14.74
N SER A 209 -30.86 17.56 13.44
CA SER A 209 -31.56 18.37 12.44
C SER A 209 -33.06 18.10 12.45
N ALA A 210 -33.46 16.84 12.44
CA ALA A 210 -34.86 16.43 12.52
C ALA A 210 -35.53 16.86 13.83
N ALA A 211 -34.82 16.78 14.96
CA ALA A 211 -35.35 17.18 16.27
C ALA A 211 -35.59 18.70 16.41
N VAL A 212 -35.00 19.53 15.56
CA VAL A 212 -35.14 21.01 15.59
C VAL A 212 -35.87 21.60 14.37
N ALA A 213 -36.29 20.73 13.44
CA ALA A 213 -36.91 21.10 12.16
C ALA A 213 -38.22 21.88 12.33
N ASP A 214 -39.02 21.56 13.35
CA ASP A 214 -40.24 22.33 13.69
C ASP A 214 -39.92 23.44 14.71
N PRO A 215 -39.96 24.72 14.32
CA PRO A 215 -39.66 25.83 15.22
C PRO A 215 -40.62 25.94 16.42
N ALA A 216 -41.86 25.47 16.28
CA ALA A 216 -42.88 25.55 17.34
C ALA A 216 -42.63 24.53 18.46
N ARG A 217 -41.98 23.40 18.14
CA ARG A 217 -41.74 22.29 19.08
C ARG A 217 -40.32 22.22 19.62
N ARG A 218 -39.44 23.14 19.22
CA ARG A 218 -38.01 23.09 19.55
C ARG A 218 -37.70 23.11 21.06
N MET A 219 -38.57 23.74 21.85
CA MET A 219 -38.45 23.90 23.30
C MET A 219 -39.33 22.92 24.09
N GLU A 220 -39.98 21.96 23.41
CA GLU A 220 -40.81 20.95 24.08
C GLU A 220 -39.94 19.83 24.67
N PRO A 221 -40.33 19.22 25.81
CA PRO A 221 -39.59 18.12 26.43
C PRO A 221 -39.39 16.89 25.53
N GLU A 222 -40.19 16.74 24.47
CA GLU A 222 -40.04 15.68 23.49
C GLU A 222 -38.81 15.89 22.59
N ALA A 223 -38.52 17.14 22.19
CA ALA A 223 -37.32 17.48 21.44
C ALA A 223 -36.05 17.20 22.26
N ASP A 224 -36.06 17.50 23.56
CA ASP A 224 -34.93 17.19 24.45
C ASP A 224 -34.70 15.68 24.59
N ARG A 225 -35.78 14.88 24.69
CA ARG A 225 -35.68 13.41 24.71
C ARG A 225 -35.16 12.84 23.39
N ALA A 226 -35.56 13.43 22.25
CA ALA A 226 -35.09 13.02 20.95
C ALA A 226 -33.57 13.25 20.80
N ARG A 227 -33.08 14.43 21.20
CA ARG A 227 -31.64 14.75 21.23
C ARG A 227 -30.86 13.81 22.16
N ALA A 228 -31.38 13.54 23.36
CA ALA A 228 -30.73 12.62 24.29
C ALA A 228 -30.63 11.18 23.73
N ARG A 229 -31.66 10.70 23.02
CA ARG A 229 -31.62 9.39 22.34
C ARG A 229 -30.64 9.37 21.16
N ALA A 230 -30.54 10.47 20.41
CA ALA A 230 -29.57 10.60 19.32
C ALA A 230 -28.14 10.55 19.86
N GLN A 231 -27.86 11.29 20.94
CA GLN A 231 -26.56 11.24 21.62
C GLN A 231 -26.24 9.84 22.12
N GLN A 232 -27.19 9.17 22.76
CA GLN A 232 -26.98 7.81 23.25
C GLN A 232 -26.62 6.84 22.11
N ARG A 233 -27.31 6.92 20.97
CA ARG A 233 -26.99 6.08 19.80
C ARG A 233 -25.61 6.38 19.22
N TYR A 234 -25.26 7.67 19.14
CA TYR A 234 -23.92 8.09 18.73
C TYR A 234 -22.85 7.49 19.65
N ASP A 235 -23.01 7.64 20.96
CA ASP A 235 -22.06 7.12 21.96
C ASP A 235 -21.96 5.59 21.89
N GLU A 236 -23.07 4.88 21.68
CA GLU A 236 -23.10 3.42 21.51
C GLU A 236 -22.35 2.97 20.25
N LEU A 237 -22.60 3.60 19.10
CA LEU A 237 -21.93 3.28 17.83
C LEU A 237 -20.43 3.53 17.89
N VAL A 238 -20.02 4.70 18.40
CA VAL A 238 -18.60 5.04 18.58
C VAL A 238 -17.94 4.08 19.56
N GLY A 239 -18.62 3.74 20.66
CA GLY A 239 -18.10 2.80 21.67
C GLY A 239 -17.87 1.39 21.12
N VAL A 240 -18.75 0.89 20.24
CA VAL A 240 -18.58 -0.42 19.57
C VAL A 240 -17.41 -0.38 18.59
N ALA A 241 -17.32 0.66 17.76
CA ALA A 241 -16.22 0.83 16.81
C ALA A 241 -14.86 0.90 17.51
N ASP A 242 -14.78 1.68 18.58
CA ASP A 242 -13.60 1.86 19.41
C ASP A 242 -13.16 0.56 20.11
N ALA A 243 -14.09 -0.19 20.68
CA ALA A 243 -13.79 -1.50 21.28
C ALA A 243 -13.21 -2.48 20.25
N ARG A 244 -13.82 -2.55 19.06
CA ARG A 244 -13.33 -3.43 17.97
C ARG A 244 -11.94 -3.04 17.50
N TYR A 245 -11.70 -1.75 17.26
CA TYR A 245 -10.39 -1.26 16.83
C TYR A 245 -9.29 -1.57 17.86
N ARG A 246 -9.59 -1.45 19.16
CA ARG A 246 -8.64 -1.81 20.22
C ARG A 246 -8.34 -3.29 20.28
N ASP A 247 -9.35 -4.14 20.11
CA ASP A 247 -9.19 -5.59 20.09
C ASP A 247 -8.30 -6.01 18.90
N ASP A 248 -8.58 -5.49 17.70
CA ASP A 248 -7.77 -5.73 16.49
C ASP A 248 -6.32 -5.24 16.70
N SER A 249 -6.15 -4.03 17.23
CA SER A 249 -4.83 -3.44 17.52
C SER A 249 -4.03 -4.27 18.52
N ALA A 250 -4.67 -4.85 19.54
CA ALA A 250 -4.02 -5.70 20.52
C ALA A 250 -3.54 -7.02 19.90
N VAL A 251 -4.32 -7.61 18.99
CA VAL A 251 -3.94 -8.80 18.23
C VAL A 251 -2.72 -8.51 17.36
N LEU A 252 -2.77 -7.45 16.56
CA LEU A 252 -1.66 -7.07 15.66
C LEU A 252 -0.38 -6.76 16.43
N ALA A 253 -0.48 -6.10 17.59
CA ALA A 253 0.68 -5.85 18.45
C ALA A 253 1.32 -7.15 18.97
N ALA A 254 0.51 -8.15 19.35
CA ALA A 254 1.01 -9.45 19.79
C ALA A 254 1.65 -10.25 18.64
N GLU A 255 1.09 -10.15 17.43
CA GLU A 255 1.65 -10.76 16.22
C GLU A 255 3.01 -10.15 15.88
N LEU A 256 3.14 -8.83 15.89
CA LEU A 256 4.41 -8.13 15.63
C LEU A 256 5.51 -8.56 16.61
N LEU A 257 5.20 -8.66 17.90
CA LEU A 257 6.15 -9.16 18.91
C LEU A 257 6.63 -10.59 18.61
N THR A 258 5.73 -11.43 18.09
CA THR A 258 6.05 -12.82 17.73
C THR A 258 6.93 -12.88 16.48
N VAL A 259 6.59 -12.09 15.47
CA VAL A 259 7.29 -12.05 14.19
C VAL A 259 8.70 -11.45 14.33
N ASP A 260 8.87 -10.41 15.15
CA ASP A 260 10.14 -9.65 15.28
C ASP A 260 11.36 -10.51 15.64
N ALA A 261 11.17 -11.58 16.42
CA ALA A 261 12.24 -12.51 16.79
C ALA A 261 12.66 -13.46 15.65
N THR A 262 11.84 -13.59 14.60
CA THR A 262 12.05 -14.50 13.46
C THR A 262 12.46 -13.78 12.18
N LEU A 263 12.36 -12.45 12.15
CA LEU A 263 12.72 -11.63 11.01
C LEU A 263 14.24 -11.67 10.75
N PRO A 264 14.67 -11.50 9.48
CA PRO A 264 16.04 -11.12 9.17
C PRO A 264 16.43 -9.84 9.93
N PRO A 265 17.69 -9.67 10.35
CA PRO A 265 18.12 -8.51 11.14
C PRO A 265 17.77 -7.17 10.47
N ALA A 266 17.88 -7.10 9.15
CA ALA A 266 17.55 -5.91 8.36
C ALA A 266 16.09 -5.43 8.51
N LEU A 267 15.14 -6.33 8.81
CA LEU A 267 13.72 -6.04 9.05
C LEU A 267 13.34 -5.98 10.53
N ALA A 268 14.13 -6.64 11.39
CA ALA A 268 13.86 -6.72 12.82
C ALA A 268 14.12 -5.40 13.55
N SER A 269 13.48 -5.21 14.70
CA SER A 269 13.78 -4.11 15.63
C SER A 269 15.24 -4.16 16.10
N TRP A 270 15.82 -3.02 16.51
CA TRP A 270 17.19 -2.98 17.01
C TRP A 270 17.40 -3.79 18.31
N ILE A 271 16.33 -4.05 19.06
CA ILE A 271 16.37 -4.86 20.29
C ILE A 271 16.12 -6.34 20.03
N SER A 272 15.85 -6.72 18.77
CA SER A 272 15.59 -8.11 18.40
C SER A 272 16.85 -8.98 18.58
N PRO A 273 16.71 -10.21 19.10
CA PRO A 273 17.83 -11.16 19.13
C PRO A 273 18.31 -11.57 17.73
N ALA A 274 17.55 -11.25 16.67
CA ALA A 274 17.94 -11.52 15.28
C ALA A 274 19.35 -10.99 14.95
N TRP A 275 19.73 -9.83 15.52
CA TRP A 275 21.06 -9.21 15.33
C TRP A 275 22.24 -10.02 15.87
N MET A 276 21.98 -11.08 16.66
CA MET A 276 23.02 -11.95 17.22
C MET A 276 23.21 -13.26 16.42
N HIS A 277 22.40 -13.50 15.40
CA HIS A 277 22.38 -14.76 14.64
C HIS A 277 23.01 -14.64 13.24
N LEU A 278 23.20 -15.78 12.56
CA LEU A 278 23.78 -15.85 11.22
C LEU A 278 22.96 -15.05 10.20
N HIS A 279 23.63 -14.17 9.46
CA HIS A 279 23.04 -13.26 8.49
C HIS A 279 22.51 -13.99 7.27
N LEU A 280 21.20 -13.97 7.08
CA LEU A 280 20.54 -14.35 5.84
C LEU A 280 20.23 -13.07 5.04
N PRO A 281 20.34 -13.11 3.70
CA PRO A 281 19.85 -12.02 2.87
C PRO A 281 18.40 -11.69 3.20
N SER A 282 18.06 -10.41 3.12
CA SER A 282 16.72 -9.89 3.34
C SER A 282 16.17 -9.31 2.05
N ASP A 283 14.88 -9.50 1.85
CA ASP A 283 14.07 -8.93 0.77
C ASP A 283 13.62 -7.49 1.06
N GLY A 284 13.86 -7.01 2.29
CA GLY A 284 13.56 -5.64 2.69
C GLY A 284 14.42 -5.11 3.84
N VAL A 285 14.22 -3.83 4.14
CA VAL A 285 14.81 -3.12 5.28
C VAL A 285 13.74 -2.36 6.03
N ARG A 286 13.81 -2.36 7.35
CA ARG A 286 12.99 -1.49 8.20
C ARG A 286 13.56 -0.07 8.17
N VAL A 287 12.71 0.94 8.01
CA VAL A 287 13.13 2.36 7.97
C VAL A 287 12.55 3.19 9.11
N GLY A 288 11.58 2.65 9.83
CA GLY A 288 10.98 3.29 10.99
C GLY A 288 9.68 2.60 11.40
N GLU A 289 8.84 3.34 12.09
CA GLU A 289 7.50 2.93 12.49
C GLU A 289 6.47 3.96 12.09
N VAL A 290 5.27 3.50 11.79
CA VAL A 290 4.08 4.32 11.62
C VAL A 290 3.10 4.07 12.76
N THR A 291 2.45 5.15 13.20
CA THR A 291 1.51 5.14 14.32
C THR A 291 0.32 6.03 14.01
N ALA A 292 -0.85 5.71 14.56
CA ALA A 292 -2.01 6.59 14.55
C ALA A 292 -2.25 7.06 16.00
N PRO A 293 -1.56 8.12 16.47
CA PRO A 293 -1.52 8.48 17.89
C PRO A 293 -2.90 8.82 18.46
N ASP A 294 -3.81 9.34 17.62
CA ASP A 294 -5.18 9.65 18.00
C ASP A 294 -6.06 8.39 18.16
N LEU A 295 -5.64 7.26 17.60
CA LEU A 295 -6.39 6.00 17.61
C LEU A 295 -5.88 5.02 18.67
N GLY A 296 -4.58 5.04 18.99
CA GLY A 296 -4.03 4.17 20.02
C GLY A 296 -2.52 4.01 20.00
N PRO A 297 -1.98 3.05 20.79
CA PRO A 297 -0.54 2.87 20.98
C PRO A 297 0.11 1.92 19.94
N LEU A 298 -0.64 1.40 18.98
CA LEU A 298 -0.13 0.45 17.98
C LEU A 298 0.99 1.10 17.15
N ARG A 299 2.11 0.38 17.00
CA ARG A 299 3.26 0.79 16.21
C ARG A 299 3.54 -0.27 15.16
N ILE A 300 3.48 0.12 13.90
CA ILE A 300 3.70 -0.79 12.77
C ILE A 300 5.06 -0.48 12.14
N PRO A 301 5.93 -1.47 11.90
CA PRO A 301 7.21 -1.22 11.22
C PRO A 301 6.98 -0.84 9.75
N LEU A 302 7.50 0.31 9.34
CA LEU A 302 7.55 0.70 7.93
C LEU A 302 8.81 0.07 7.31
N CYS A 303 8.61 -0.74 6.26
CA CYS A 303 9.68 -1.47 5.59
C CYS A 303 9.69 -1.19 4.09
N LEU A 304 10.89 -1.06 3.53
CA LEU A 304 11.14 -0.85 2.10
C LEU A 304 11.74 -2.11 1.47
N PRO A 305 11.47 -2.37 0.17
CA PRO A 305 12.12 -3.45 -0.55
C PRO A 305 13.64 -3.23 -0.64
N ALA A 306 14.40 -4.32 -0.56
CA ALA A 306 15.85 -4.33 -0.72
C ALA A 306 16.23 -5.37 -1.80
N PRO A 307 17.07 -5.01 -2.80
CA PRO A 307 17.73 -3.71 -2.99
C PRO A 307 16.72 -2.62 -3.34
N LEU A 308 17.10 -1.36 -3.09
CA LEU A 308 16.25 -0.22 -3.42
C LEU A 308 16.03 -0.15 -4.94
N THR A 309 14.78 -0.01 -5.36
CA THR A 309 14.41 0.14 -6.78
C THR A 309 14.36 1.59 -7.24
N ARG A 310 14.27 2.52 -6.28
CA ARG A 310 14.33 3.97 -6.47
C ARG A 310 15.35 4.56 -5.49
N PRO A 311 15.95 5.71 -5.79
CA PRO A 311 16.77 6.44 -4.82
C PRO A 311 15.92 6.71 -3.56
N LEU A 312 16.53 6.59 -2.39
CA LEU A 312 15.88 6.96 -1.14
C LEU A 312 16.41 8.32 -0.71
N TRP A 313 15.53 9.31 -0.65
CA TRP A 313 15.83 10.64 -0.12
C TRP A 313 15.41 10.72 1.33
N ILE A 314 16.36 11.08 2.20
CA ILE A 314 16.14 11.29 3.62
C ILE A 314 16.37 12.78 3.91
N ASP A 315 15.31 13.47 4.33
CA ASP A 315 15.30 14.90 4.61
C ASP A 315 14.80 15.19 6.02
N GLY A 316 15.28 16.27 6.62
CA GLY A 316 14.88 16.71 7.96
C GLY A 316 16.02 17.40 8.70
N ASP A 317 15.77 17.73 9.98
CA ASP A 317 16.71 18.52 10.78
C ASP A 317 18.11 17.88 10.83
N PRO A 318 19.20 18.66 10.64
CA PRO A 318 20.56 18.13 10.59
C PRO A 318 20.97 17.28 11.80
N ALA A 319 20.40 17.51 12.99
CA ALA A 319 20.70 16.70 14.17
C ALA A 319 20.09 15.29 14.11
N GLY A 320 18.90 15.14 13.51
CA GLY A 320 18.21 13.87 13.35
C GLY A 320 18.60 13.08 12.10
N LEU A 321 19.06 13.79 11.06
CA LEU A 321 19.39 13.19 9.76
C LEU A 321 20.50 12.12 9.85
N GLY A 322 21.59 12.40 10.56
CA GLY A 322 22.75 11.52 10.62
C GLY A 322 22.45 10.12 11.18
N PRO A 323 21.83 9.99 12.36
CA PRO A 323 21.43 8.70 12.92
C PRO A 323 20.44 7.92 12.06
N VAL A 324 19.49 8.59 11.39
CA VAL A 324 18.49 7.95 10.53
C VAL A 324 19.14 7.41 9.25
N VAL A 325 19.97 8.22 8.57
CA VAL A 325 20.73 7.77 7.40
C VAL A 325 21.64 6.59 7.77
N SER A 326 22.30 6.68 8.93
CA SER A 326 23.19 5.60 9.39
C SER A 326 22.44 4.29 9.65
N SER A 327 21.25 4.37 10.26
CA SER A 327 20.35 3.24 10.48
C SER A 327 19.98 2.54 9.17
N VAL A 328 19.51 3.30 8.18
CA VAL A 328 19.12 2.79 6.87
C VAL A 328 20.30 2.12 6.15
N VAL A 329 21.48 2.76 6.15
CA VAL A 329 22.69 2.23 5.50
C VAL A 329 23.13 0.92 6.13
N VAL A 330 23.16 0.82 7.46
CA VAL A 330 23.51 -0.42 8.17
C VAL A 330 22.53 -1.53 7.80
N ARG A 331 21.22 -1.24 7.76
CA ARG A 331 20.20 -2.22 7.40
C ARG A 331 20.32 -2.67 5.94
N LEU A 332 20.60 -1.76 5.00
CA LEU A 332 20.81 -2.10 3.58
C LEU A 332 22.02 -3.01 3.36
N LEU A 333 23.15 -2.71 4.03
CA LEU A 333 24.35 -3.57 3.97
C LEU A 333 24.11 -4.92 4.65
N THR A 334 23.29 -4.96 5.70
CA THR A 334 22.91 -6.20 6.39
C THR A 334 21.97 -7.06 5.53
N ALA A 335 21.04 -6.42 4.82
CA ALA A 335 20.11 -7.10 3.91
C ALA A 335 20.83 -7.82 2.76
N ARG A 336 21.97 -7.25 2.32
CA ARG A 336 22.77 -7.81 1.21
C ARG A 336 24.26 -7.85 1.56
N PRO A 337 24.73 -8.95 2.18
CA PRO A 337 26.11 -9.10 2.64
C PRO A 337 27.18 -9.17 1.53
N ASP A 338 26.85 -8.98 0.26
CA ASP A 338 27.77 -8.86 -0.88
C ASP A 338 27.92 -7.40 -1.36
N THR A 339 27.11 -6.48 -0.83
CA THR A 339 27.08 -5.07 -1.22
C THR A 339 28.32 -4.32 -0.71
N LEU A 340 28.91 -3.51 -1.60
CA LEU A 340 29.99 -2.57 -1.26
C LEU A 340 29.45 -1.14 -1.11
N LEU A 341 29.94 -0.41 -0.12
CA LEU A 341 29.56 0.96 0.20
C LEU A 341 30.49 1.97 -0.46
N HIS A 342 29.91 2.90 -1.22
CA HIS A 342 30.55 4.15 -1.62
C HIS A 342 29.96 5.30 -0.81
N LEU A 343 30.78 5.93 0.03
CA LEU A 343 30.39 7.06 0.87
C LEU A 343 30.95 8.36 0.32
N VAL A 344 30.06 9.30 -0.02
CA VAL A 344 30.38 10.68 -0.39
C VAL A 344 29.75 11.60 0.64
N ASP A 345 30.58 12.15 1.51
CA ASP A 345 30.18 13.00 2.62
C ASP A 345 31.20 14.13 2.80
N PRO A 346 31.18 15.13 1.90
CA PRO A 346 32.08 16.28 1.97
C PRO A 346 31.86 17.15 3.22
N GLY A 347 30.68 17.04 3.84
CA GLY A 347 30.32 17.77 5.06
C GLY A 347 30.72 17.05 6.36
N ARG A 348 31.14 15.78 6.28
CA ARG A 348 31.35 14.90 7.45
C ARG A 348 30.12 14.82 8.36
N THR A 349 28.93 14.77 7.76
CA THR A 349 27.65 14.70 8.47
C THR A 349 27.30 13.29 8.96
N LEU A 350 28.00 12.25 8.51
CA LEU A 350 27.76 10.85 8.85
C LEU A 350 28.95 10.17 9.58
N PRO A 351 29.48 10.76 10.67
CA PRO A 351 30.71 10.28 11.32
C PRO A 351 30.59 8.87 11.92
N ALA A 352 29.37 8.40 12.22
CA ALA A 352 29.13 7.07 12.78
C ALA A 352 29.30 5.94 11.75
N LEU A 353 29.12 6.23 10.45
CA LEU A 353 29.11 5.19 9.42
C LEU A 353 30.48 4.61 9.14
N GLU A 354 31.52 5.43 9.05
CA GLU A 354 32.88 4.99 8.68
C GLU A 354 33.41 3.84 9.58
N PRO A 355 33.45 3.97 10.92
CA PRO A 355 33.97 2.90 11.77
C PRO A 355 33.08 1.65 11.78
N LEU A 356 31.77 1.78 11.50
CA LEU A 356 30.83 0.65 11.48
C LEU A 356 30.91 -0.14 10.17
N THR A 357 31.11 0.57 9.06
CA THR A 357 31.04 0.02 7.71
C THR A 357 32.41 -0.18 7.08
N ALA A 358 33.51 -0.02 7.84
CA ALA A 358 34.89 -0.11 7.34
C ALA A 358 35.17 -1.38 6.51
N ALA A 359 34.64 -2.54 6.94
CA ALA A 359 34.80 -3.82 6.22
C ALA A 359 34.02 -3.88 4.89
N ARG A 360 33.12 -2.92 4.65
CA ARG A 360 32.19 -2.85 3.52
C ARG A 360 32.49 -1.71 2.55
N LEU A 361 33.44 -0.83 2.87
CA LEU A 361 33.80 0.29 2.01
C LEU A 361 34.47 -0.20 0.71
N ALA A 362 33.96 0.23 -0.43
CA ALA A 362 34.55 -0.01 -1.75
C ALA A 362 35.86 0.77 -1.98
N GLY A 363 36.15 1.73 -1.11
CA GLY A 363 37.34 2.58 -1.14
C GLY A 363 37.25 3.68 -0.07
N PRO A 364 38.22 4.61 -0.01
CA PRO A 364 38.19 5.68 0.99
C PRO A 364 36.94 6.56 0.83
N PRO A 365 36.25 6.91 1.94
CA PRO A 365 35.18 7.89 1.95
C PRO A 365 35.63 9.23 1.36
N VAL A 366 34.74 9.89 0.62
CA VAL A 366 35.01 11.18 -0.02
C VAL A 366 34.56 12.31 0.91
N HIS A 367 35.53 13.01 1.51
CA HIS A 367 35.28 14.20 2.35
C HIS A 367 35.74 15.51 1.72
N ASP A 368 36.51 15.43 0.63
CA ASP A 368 36.97 16.61 -0.09
C ASP A 368 36.10 16.76 -1.35
N ARG A 369 35.47 17.93 -1.49
CA ARG A 369 34.63 18.26 -2.66
C ARG A 369 35.39 18.09 -3.98
N SER A 370 36.70 18.31 -4.00
CA SER A 370 37.52 18.14 -5.20
C SER A 370 37.59 16.70 -5.72
N GLN A 371 37.24 15.71 -4.88
CA GLN A 371 37.25 14.29 -5.21
C GLN A 371 35.88 13.76 -5.66
N VAL A 372 34.80 14.52 -5.46
CA VAL A 372 33.43 14.14 -5.80
C VAL A 372 33.28 13.84 -7.30
N PRO A 373 33.73 14.69 -8.24
CA PRO A 373 33.51 14.46 -9.66
C PRO A 373 34.20 13.18 -10.17
N ALA A 374 35.41 12.91 -9.69
CA ALA A 374 36.14 11.70 -10.07
C ALA A 374 35.47 10.43 -9.54
N ARG A 375 34.91 10.49 -8.33
CA ARG A 375 34.18 9.37 -7.72
C ARG A 375 32.88 9.07 -8.47
N LEU A 376 32.08 10.09 -8.77
CA LEU A 376 30.78 9.92 -9.43
C LEU A 376 30.94 9.43 -10.87
N ARG A 377 31.84 10.03 -11.65
CA ARG A 377 32.13 9.56 -13.02
C ARG A 377 32.59 8.10 -13.06
N GLY A 378 33.49 7.72 -12.14
CA GLY A 378 33.94 6.32 -12.07
C GLY A 378 32.82 5.33 -11.74
N LEU A 379 31.86 5.74 -10.90
CA LEU A 379 30.68 4.93 -10.58
C LEU A 379 29.69 4.86 -11.75
N ALA A 380 29.45 5.97 -12.43
CA ALA A 380 28.59 6.02 -13.62
C ALA A 380 29.14 5.13 -14.73
N ASP A 381 30.45 5.23 -15.02
CA ASP A 381 31.11 4.38 -16.01
C ASP A 381 31.08 2.89 -15.62
N ALA A 382 31.24 2.57 -14.34
CA ALA A 382 31.11 1.20 -13.85
C ALA A 382 29.67 0.66 -13.99
N ALA A 383 28.67 1.49 -13.70
CA ALA A 383 27.27 1.13 -13.88
C ALA A 383 26.91 0.88 -15.35
N ASP A 384 27.42 1.71 -16.26
CA ASP A 384 27.25 1.53 -17.70
C ASP A 384 27.91 0.24 -18.21
N LEU A 385 29.14 -0.03 -17.75
CA LEU A 385 29.84 -1.28 -18.09
C LEU A 385 29.11 -2.52 -17.57
N ASP A 386 28.57 -2.46 -16.35
CA ASP A 386 27.76 -3.54 -15.79
C ASP A 386 26.46 -3.76 -16.58
N ALA A 387 25.80 -2.67 -16.99
CA ALA A 387 24.62 -2.74 -17.83
C ALA A 387 24.91 -3.41 -19.18
N LEU A 388 26.05 -3.12 -19.80
CA LEU A 388 26.51 -3.79 -21.00
C LEU A 388 26.85 -5.27 -20.75
N ALA A 389 27.55 -5.59 -19.65
CA ALA A 389 27.89 -6.97 -19.29
C ALA A 389 26.64 -7.85 -19.13
N ARG A 390 25.55 -7.32 -18.56
CA ARG A 390 24.26 -8.01 -18.43
C ARG A 390 23.60 -8.32 -19.78
N GLN A 391 23.74 -7.44 -20.77
CA GLN A 391 23.19 -7.70 -22.11
C GLN A 391 23.85 -8.91 -22.79
N VAL A 392 25.07 -9.27 -22.39
CA VAL A 392 25.86 -10.37 -22.95
C VAL A 392 26.01 -11.56 -21.99
N ASP A 393 25.25 -11.59 -20.89
CA ASP A 393 25.29 -12.63 -19.86
C ASP A 393 26.71 -12.92 -19.32
N ALA A 394 27.51 -11.87 -19.16
CA ALA A 394 28.86 -11.94 -18.61
C ALA A 394 28.84 -11.86 -17.07
N GLU A 395 29.97 -12.21 -16.43
CA GLU A 395 30.14 -12.04 -14.99
C GLU A 395 29.99 -10.56 -14.60
N THR A 396 29.16 -10.31 -13.60
CA THR A 396 28.72 -8.97 -13.22
C THR A 396 29.35 -8.55 -11.90
N ALA A 397 29.54 -7.24 -11.69
CA ALA A 397 30.26 -6.71 -10.51
C ALA A 397 29.53 -7.00 -9.18
N SER A 398 30.14 -6.71 -8.02
CA SER A 398 29.39 -6.72 -6.76
C SER A 398 28.31 -5.63 -6.74
N PRO A 399 27.17 -5.82 -6.04
CA PRO A 399 26.20 -4.75 -5.81
C PRO A 399 26.83 -3.57 -5.07
N VAL A 400 26.30 -2.37 -5.31
CA VAL A 400 26.79 -1.12 -4.76
C VAL A 400 25.68 -0.39 -4.00
N LEU A 401 26.02 0.10 -2.81
CA LEU A 401 25.27 1.12 -2.08
C LEU A 401 26.02 2.45 -2.19
N LEU A 402 25.43 3.44 -2.84
CA LEU A 402 25.95 4.79 -2.93
C LEU A 402 25.21 5.69 -1.92
N VAL A 403 25.96 6.27 -0.99
CA VAL A 403 25.45 7.23 0.00
C VAL A 403 26.03 8.59 -0.31
N LEU A 404 25.14 9.55 -0.55
CA LEU A 404 25.46 10.93 -0.91
C LEU A 404 24.88 11.86 0.15
N ALA A 405 25.74 12.45 0.98
CA ALA A 405 25.34 13.33 2.07
C ALA A 405 25.65 14.80 1.76
N GLY A 406 24.97 15.70 2.47
CA GLY A 406 25.24 17.14 2.40
C GLY A 406 24.56 17.85 1.24
N PHE A 407 23.41 17.33 0.77
CA PHE A 407 22.56 18.07 -0.17
C PHE A 407 22.00 19.34 0.47
N PRO A 408 21.84 20.43 -0.30
CA PRO A 408 22.28 20.60 -1.70
C PRO A 408 23.76 21.07 -1.84
N TYR A 409 24.42 21.45 -0.74
CA TYR A 409 25.65 22.25 -0.80
C TYR A 409 26.92 21.50 -1.23
N GLY A 410 26.88 20.17 -1.31
CA GLY A 410 28.04 19.32 -1.59
C GLY A 410 28.33 19.00 -3.06
N TYR A 411 27.43 19.36 -3.98
CA TYR A 411 27.41 18.86 -5.35
C TYR A 411 27.22 20.00 -6.36
N ASP A 412 27.98 19.97 -7.46
CA ASP A 412 27.77 20.90 -8.57
C ASP A 412 26.78 20.34 -9.62
N HIS A 413 26.48 21.13 -10.65
CA HIS A 413 25.53 20.73 -11.70
C HIS A 413 25.98 19.47 -12.47
N ASP A 414 27.28 19.32 -12.72
CA ASP A 414 27.80 18.16 -13.44
C ASP A 414 27.75 16.90 -12.55
N ASP A 415 28.00 17.05 -11.24
CA ASP A 415 27.83 15.98 -10.26
C ASP A 415 26.38 15.47 -10.23
N LEU A 416 25.40 16.37 -10.25
CA LEU A 416 23.97 16.02 -10.29
C LEU A 416 23.61 15.21 -11.54
N LEU A 417 24.17 15.56 -12.71
CA LEU A 417 23.97 14.79 -13.94
C LEU A 417 24.55 13.38 -13.85
N GLU A 418 25.72 13.20 -13.24
CA GLU A 418 26.29 11.86 -13.02
C GLU A 418 25.45 11.05 -12.02
N ILE A 419 24.89 11.68 -10.98
CA ILE A 419 23.98 11.02 -10.05
C ILE A 419 22.73 10.52 -10.78
N VAL A 420 22.10 11.36 -11.60
CA VAL A 420 20.97 10.97 -12.46
C VAL A 420 21.33 9.81 -13.39
N ARG A 421 22.54 9.84 -13.99
CA ARG A 421 23.02 8.72 -14.82
C ARG A 421 23.15 7.43 -14.02
N ILE A 422 23.72 7.50 -12.82
CA ILE A 422 23.87 6.34 -11.91
C ILE A 422 22.49 5.78 -11.52
N THR A 423 21.51 6.61 -11.17
CA THR A 423 20.18 6.16 -10.75
C THR A 423 19.43 5.47 -11.89
N HIS A 424 19.50 6.00 -13.11
CA HIS A 424 18.86 5.39 -14.27
C HIS A 424 19.56 4.10 -14.73
N THR A 425 20.88 4.11 -14.88
CA THR A 425 21.61 2.92 -15.37
C THR A 425 21.67 1.80 -14.31
N GLY A 426 21.73 2.18 -13.03
CA GLY A 426 21.82 1.26 -11.89
C GLY A 426 20.51 0.58 -11.47
N SER A 427 19.37 0.98 -12.07
CA SER A 427 17.99 0.60 -11.71
C SER A 427 17.65 -0.90 -11.78
N ALA A 428 18.55 -1.75 -12.28
CA ALA A 428 18.39 -3.21 -12.28
C ALA A 428 18.68 -3.88 -10.92
N GLY A 429 18.47 -3.18 -9.80
CA GLY A 429 18.67 -3.69 -8.44
C GLY A 429 20.13 -3.88 -8.02
N ARG A 430 21.09 -3.31 -8.76
CA ARG A 430 22.54 -3.43 -8.47
C ARG A 430 23.12 -2.20 -7.80
N VAL A 431 22.53 -1.04 -8.04
CA VAL A 431 22.92 0.20 -7.35
C VAL A 431 21.73 0.68 -6.53
N SER A 432 21.89 0.69 -5.22
CA SER A 432 20.98 1.38 -4.30
C SER A 432 21.58 2.75 -3.98
N VAL A 433 20.76 3.80 -4.06
CA VAL A 433 21.21 5.18 -3.81
C VAL A 433 20.46 5.74 -2.60
N VAL A 434 21.20 6.30 -1.64
CA VAL A 434 20.66 7.04 -0.50
C VAL A 434 21.17 8.47 -0.57
N LEU A 435 20.24 9.42 -0.62
CA LEU A 435 20.47 10.85 -0.68
C LEU A 435 20.10 11.43 0.69
N ALA A 436 20.98 12.23 1.28
CA ALA A 436 20.77 12.83 2.60
C ALA A 436 20.98 14.35 2.57
N GLY A 437 19.94 15.08 2.93
CA GLY A 437 19.96 16.54 3.04
C GLY A 437 18.64 17.18 2.64
N ASP A 438 18.66 18.50 2.61
CA ASP A 438 17.48 19.30 2.29
C ASP A 438 17.09 19.17 0.81
N PRO A 439 15.80 19.35 0.48
CA PRO A 439 15.35 19.38 -0.90
C PRO A 439 16.16 20.40 -1.70
N PRO A 440 16.46 20.08 -2.96
CA PRO A 440 17.32 20.92 -3.76
C PRO A 440 16.58 22.12 -4.38
N ASP A 441 17.30 23.23 -4.57
CA ASP A 441 16.83 24.42 -5.31
C ASP A 441 17.22 24.39 -6.81
N ASP A 442 17.91 23.33 -7.28
CA ASP A 442 18.40 23.16 -8.65
C ASP A 442 17.46 22.26 -9.47
N ARG A 443 17.19 22.64 -10.73
CA ARG A 443 16.29 21.92 -11.64
C ARG A 443 16.69 20.47 -11.94
N VAL A 444 17.97 20.14 -11.95
CA VAL A 444 18.42 18.75 -12.17
C VAL A 444 18.20 17.94 -10.91
N ALA A 445 18.45 18.55 -9.75
CA ALA A 445 18.20 17.90 -8.48
C ALA A 445 16.70 17.78 -8.17
N GLU A 446 15.83 18.64 -8.71
CA GLU A 446 14.36 18.44 -8.71
C GLU A 446 13.97 17.12 -9.40
N ILE A 447 14.66 16.71 -10.48
CA ILE A 447 14.42 15.41 -11.14
C ILE A 447 14.73 14.27 -10.17
N LEU A 448 15.88 14.33 -9.50
CA LEU A 448 16.27 13.33 -8.49
C LEU A 448 15.27 13.30 -7.33
N TRP A 449 14.84 14.48 -6.87
CA TRP A 449 13.83 14.61 -5.83
C TRP A 449 12.53 13.95 -6.26
N ASP A 450 11.99 14.24 -7.44
CA ASP A 450 10.72 13.70 -7.92
C ASP A 450 10.76 12.17 -8.10
N GLU A 451 11.87 11.62 -8.60
CA GLU A 451 12.04 10.18 -8.80
C GLU A 451 12.31 9.39 -7.51
N ALA A 452 12.89 10.04 -6.49
CA ALA A 452 13.23 9.39 -5.23
C ALA A 452 11.98 8.97 -4.43
N GLN A 453 12.13 7.91 -3.66
CA GLN A 453 11.26 7.65 -2.52
C GLN A 453 11.67 8.58 -1.37
N LYS A 454 10.70 9.26 -0.74
CA LYS A 454 10.96 10.23 0.34
C LYS A 454 10.77 9.56 1.69
N LEU A 455 11.69 9.82 2.61
CA LEU A 455 11.66 9.35 3.98
C LEU A 455 11.97 10.52 4.92
N PRO A 456 10.94 11.16 5.49
CA PRO A 456 11.17 12.31 6.35
C PRO A 456 11.73 11.87 7.70
N VAL A 457 12.59 12.68 8.33
CA VAL A 457 13.11 12.41 9.69
C VAL A 457 12.02 12.56 10.77
N ASP A 458 10.90 13.19 10.43
CA ASP A 458 9.64 13.18 11.15
C ASP A 458 8.51 13.65 10.22
N GLY A 459 7.28 13.16 10.42
CA GLY A 459 6.15 13.68 9.64
C GLY A 459 4.95 12.76 9.54
N GLU A 460 4.11 13.09 8.57
CA GLU A 460 2.92 12.30 8.22
C GLU A 460 3.17 11.52 6.92
N LEU A 461 2.66 10.30 6.86
CA LEU A 461 2.61 9.46 5.67
C LEU A 461 1.18 9.00 5.44
N ALA A 462 0.80 8.80 4.19
CA ALA A 462 -0.45 8.12 3.83
C ALA A 462 -0.15 6.64 3.56
N ASP A 463 -0.96 5.73 4.09
CA ASP A 463 -0.84 4.31 3.74
C ASP A 463 -1.33 4.05 2.30
N PRO A 464 -0.77 3.05 1.61
CA PRO A 464 -1.09 2.80 0.20
C PRO A 464 -2.46 2.14 -0.03
N TRP A 465 -3.12 1.62 1.00
CA TRP A 465 -4.36 0.83 0.84
C TRP A 465 -5.63 1.65 1.04
N THR A 466 -5.63 2.52 2.05
CA THR A 466 -6.79 3.31 2.48
C THR A 466 -6.55 4.80 2.35
N GLY A 467 -5.29 5.23 2.17
CA GLY A 467 -4.92 6.65 2.17
C GLY A 467 -5.02 7.30 3.55
N GLY A 468 -5.18 6.51 4.61
CA GLY A 468 -5.22 6.96 5.99
C GLY A 468 -3.92 7.63 6.39
N ARG A 469 -4.00 8.65 7.24
CA ARG A 469 -2.83 9.39 7.71
C ARG A 469 -2.21 8.69 8.91
N TRP A 470 -0.89 8.56 8.86
CA TRP A 470 -0.07 7.97 9.91
C TRP A 470 1.06 8.92 10.29
N THR A 471 1.37 9.00 11.56
CA THR A 471 2.59 9.65 12.05
C THR A 471 3.76 8.69 11.88
N PHE A 472 4.78 9.12 11.14
CA PHE A 472 6.01 8.40 10.92
C PHE A 472 7.08 8.77 11.95
N VAL A 473 7.77 7.76 12.48
CA VAL A 473 8.92 7.89 13.36
C VAL A 473 10.06 7.07 12.77
N PRO A 474 11.15 7.67 12.27
CA PRO A 474 12.23 6.91 11.66
C PRO A 474 13.02 6.09 12.67
N ASP A 475 13.54 4.96 12.19
CA ASP A 475 14.51 4.18 12.95
C ASP A 475 15.83 4.95 12.99
N SER A 476 16.31 5.26 14.19
CA SER A 476 17.63 5.86 14.41
C SER A 476 18.65 4.80 14.80
N LEU A 477 19.91 5.00 14.39
CA LEU A 477 21.01 4.12 14.78
C LEU A 477 21.13 4.11 16.32
N PRO A 478 21.15 2.93 16.97
CA PRO A 478 21.30 2.85 18.43
C PRO A 478 22.65 3.40 18.88
N THR A 479 22.72 3.93 20.10
CA THR A 479 23.97 4.45 20.68
C THR A 479 25.02 3.35 20.86
N GLU A 480 24.58 2.15 21.25
CA GLU A 480 25.44 0.97 21.40
C GLU A 480 25.48 0.17 20.08
N THR A 481 26.58 0.26 19.35
CA THR A 481 26.69 -0.28 17.98
C THR A 481 27.68 -1.43 17.83
N GLU A 482 28.34 -1.85 18.91
CA GLU A 482 29.40 -2.87 18.87
C GLU A 482 28.90 -4.21 18.33
N HIS A 483 27.68 -4.61 18.72
CA HIS A 483 27.05 -5.85 18.26
C HIS A 483 26.72 -5.82 16.76
N LEU A 484 26.52 -4.63 16.16
CA LEU A 484 26.21 -4.47 14.73
C LEU A 484 27.41 -4.73 13.82
N ARG A 485 28.65 -4.62 14.34
CA ARG A 485 29.85 -4.93 13.53
C ARG A 485 29.86 -6.38 13.06
N GLY A 486 29.37 -7.30 13.90
CA GLY A 486 29.21 -8.71 13.52
C GLY A 486 28.28 -8.87 12.32
N ALA A 487 27.22 -8.06 12.24
CA ALA A 487 26.28 -8.04 11.11
C ALA A 487 26.87 -7.52 9.81
N LEU A 488 27.83 -6.61 9.93
CA LEU A 488 28.55 -6.05 8.78
C LEU A 488 29.81 -6.85 8.43
N GLY A 489 30.02 -8.03 9.01
CA GLY A 489 31.19 -8.88 8.75
C GLY A 489 32.51 -8.35 9.35
N GLY A 490 32.44 -7.37 10.25
CA GLY A 490 33.56 -6.91 11.04
C GLY A 490 33.84 -7.86 12.21
N SER A 491 35.11 -8.17 12.46
CA SER A 491 35.53 -8.96 13.62
C SER A 491 35.08 -8.28 14.92
N SER A 492 34.23 -8.96 15.67
CA SER A 492 33.77 -8.56 17.00
C SER A 492 34.84 -8.97 18.00
N LEU A 493 35.83 -8.10 18.27
CA LEU A 493 36.71 -8.14 19.45
C LEU A 493 37.66 -6.92 19.41
N PRO A 494 37.73 -6.08 20.47
CA PRO A 494 38.94 -5.35 20.79
C PRO A 494 39.95 -6.28 21.48
N GLU A 495 41.25 -6.13 21.20
CA GLU A 495 42.34 -6.66 22.04
C GLU A 495 42.36 -5.99 23.42
#